data_AF-A0A6H2NHP1-F1
#
_entry.id   AF-A0A6H2NHP1-F1
#
_cell.length_a   1.000
_cell.length_b   1.000
_cell.length_c   1.000
_cell.angle_alpha   90.00
_cell.angle_beta   90.00
_cell.angle_gamma   90.00
#
_symmetry.space_group_name_H-M   'P 1'
#
loop_
_entity.id
_entity.type
_entity.pdbx_description
1 polymer ?
#
loop_
_entity_poly.entity_id
_entity_poly.type
_entity_poly.pdbx_seq_one_letter_code
_entity_poly.pdbx_strand_id
1 'polypeptide(L)' 'MTLSTTHQHPAAIKSYRWMIDRYHRAVQAGLFEGQPLELLNGELIEMAPEGIPHAGSRQG' A
#
# COMPACT_ATOMS: atom_id res chain seq x y z
N MET A 1 -37.27 32.00 -6.63
CA MET A 1 -36.87 30.62 -6.33
C MET A 1 -35.36 30.62 -6.11
N THR A 2 -34.90 30.55 -4.85
CA THR A 2 -33.48 30.47 -4.53
C THR A 2 -33.06 29.01 -4.52
N LEU A 3 -32.12 28.62 -5.37
CA LEU A 3 -31.54 27.28 -5.36
C LEU A 3 -30.56 27.19 -4.18
N SER A 4 -30.92 26.44 -3.14
CA SER A 4 -30.01 26.11 -2.05
C SER A 4 -29.04 25.01 -2.53
N THR A 5 -27.84 25.41 -2.94
CA THR A 5 -26.74 24.47 -3.18
C THR A 5 -26.28 23.92 -1.84
N THR A 6 -26.71 22.70 -1.51
CA THR A 6 -26.13 21.93 -0.40
C THR A 6 -24.64 21.71 -0.70
N HIS A 7 -23.77 22.42 0.01
CA HIS A 7 -22.35 22.06 0.12
C HIS A 7 -22.27 20.77 0.94
N GLN A 8 -22.33 19.62 0.27
CA GLN A 8 -21.97 18.35 0.88
C GLN A 8 -20.49 18.45 1.29
N HIS A 9 -20.21 18.59 2.58
CA HIS A 9 -18.84 18.49 3.09
C HIS A 9 -18.29 17.10 2.70
N PRO A 10 -17.11 17.01 2.05
CA PRO A 10 -16.50 15.72 1.84
C PRO A 10 -16.26 15.11 3.21
N ALA A 11 -16.80 13.91 3.45
CA ALA A 11 -16.48 13.15 4.66
C ALA A 11 -14.95 13.09 4.78
N ALA A 12 -14.42 13.34 5.98
CA ALA A 12 -12.98 13.36 6.19
C ALA A 12 -12.36 12.02 5.75
N ILE A 13 -11.54 12.06 4.69
CA ILE A 13 -10.80 10.90 4.21
C ILE A 13 -9.68 10.63 5.22
N LYS A 14 -9.62 9.40 5.74
CA LYS A 14 -8.57 8.95 6.67
C LYS A 14 -7.92 7.69 6.14
N SER A 15 -6.60 7.60 6.28
CA SER A 15 -5.86 6.38 5.97
C SER A 15 -6.10 5.32 7.04
N TYR A 16 -6.04 4.05 6.63
CA TYR A 16 -6.08 2.89 7.51
C TYR A 16 -4.68 2.27 7.58
N ARG A 17 -4.17 2.03 8.79
CA ARG A 17 -2.88 1.37 8.98
C ARG A 17 -3.02 -0.14 8.85
N TRP A 18 -2.18 -0.72 8.00
CA TRP A 18 -2.11 -2.15 7.76
C TRP A 18 -1.37 -2.88 8.87
N MET A 19 -1.86 -4.08 9.20
CA MET A 19 -1.17 -5.03 10.07
C MET A 19 -0.37 -6.01 9.22
N ILE A 20 0.74 -6.51 9.76
CA ILE A 20 1.64 -7.44 9.08
C ILE A 20 0.93 -8.72 8.61
N ASP A 21 0.05 -9.30 9.44
CA ASP A 21 -0.70 -10.51 9.08
C ASP A 21 -1.65 -10.28 7.89
N ARG A 22 -2.24 -9.08 7.80
CA ARG A 22 -3.12 -8.72 6.69
C ARG A 22 -2.31 -8.56 5.40
N TYR A 23 -1.16 -7.92 5.48
CA TYR A 23 -0.24 -7.78 4.36
C TYR A 23 0.20 -9.16 3.83
N HIS A 24 0.64 -10.08 4.70
CA HIS A 24 1.03 -11.42 4.27
C HIS A 24 -0.09 -12.20 3.61
N ARG A 25 -1.33 -12.12 4.14
CA ARG A 25 -2.49 -12.76 3.49
C ARG A 25 -2.76 -12.18 2.10
N ALA A 26 -2.63 -10.87 1.93
CA ALA A 26 -2.81 -10.22 0.64
C ALA A 26 -1.73 -10.65 -0.37
N VAL A 27 -0.46 -10.74 0.07
CA VAL A 27 0.64 -11.25 -0.76
C VAL A 27 0.39 -12.69 -1.19
N GLN A 28 -0.02 -13.58 -0.27
CA GLN A 28 -0.34 -14.97 -0.61
C GLN A 28 -1.52 -15.11 -1.58
N ALA A 29 -2.45 -14.16 -1.54
CA ALA A 29 -3.59 -14.11 -2.46
C ALA A 29 -3.27 -13.47 -3.82
N GLY A 30 -2.02 -13.05 -4.05
CA GLY A 30 -1.60 -12.41 -5.31
C GLY A 30 -2.09 -10.97 -5.49
N LEU A 31 -2.53 -10.29 -4.41
CA LEU A 31 -3.17 -8.97 -4.51
C LEU A 31 -2.23 -7.88 -5.07
N PHE A 32 -0.92 -8.05 -4.92
CA PHE A 32 0.10 -7.08 -5.31
C PHE A 32 0.99 -7.59 -6.44
N GLU A 33 0.53 -8.58 -7.22
CA GLU A 33 1.30 -9.09 -8.35
C GLU A 33 1.63 -7.97 -9.35
N GLY A 34 2.92 -7.85 -9.70
CA GLY A 34 3.41 -6.79 -10.60
C GLY A 34 3.57 -5.42 -9.95
N GLN A 35 3.31 -5.27 -8.65
CA GLN A 35 3.51 -4.03 -7.90
C GLN A 35 4.57 -4.23 -6.80
N PRO A 36 5.69 -3.49 -6.82
CA PRO A 36 6.73 -3.61 -5.80
C PRO A 36 6.33 -2.83 -4.53
N LEU A 37 5.32 -3.34 -3.84
CA LEU A 37 4.80 -2.75 -2.60
C LEU A 37 5.48 -3.35 -1.37
N GLU A 38 5.84 -2.48 -0.43
CA GLU A 38 6.39 -2.85 0.88
C GLU A 38 5.52 -2.28 2.01
N LEU A 39 5.42 -3.03 3.12
CA LEU A 39 4.75 -2.56 4.33
C LEU A 39 5.74 -1.87 5.27
N LEU A 40 5.64 -0.55 5.39
CA LEU A 40 6.47 0.27 6.27
C LEU A 40 5.60 1.06 7.24
N ASN A 41 5.83 0.91 8.56
CA ASN A 41 5.08 1.62 9.61
C ASN A 41 3.54 1.48 9.54
N GLY A 42 3.03 0.44 8.89
CA GLY A 42 1.60 0.23 8.67
C GLY A 42 1.06 0.90 7.40
N GLU A 43 1.92 1.38 6.52
CA GLU A 43 1.57 1.95 5.22
C GLU A 43 2.13 1.07 4.10
N LEU A 44 1.40 0.97 2.99
CA LEU A 44 1.88 0.29 1.79
C LEU A 44 2.57 1.33 0.91
N ILE A 45 3.87 1.16 0.71
CA ILE A 45 4.72 2.08 -0.05
C ILE A 45 5.19 1.36 -1.31
N GLU A 46 5.04 2.00 -2.46
CA GLU A 46 5.65 1.52 -3.70
C GLU A 46 7.12 1.92 -3.70
N MET A 47 7.99 0.92 -3.70
CA MET A 47 9.43 1.13 -3.76
C MET A 47 9.91 0.69 -5.14
N ALA A 48 10.63 1.56 -5.85
CA ALA A 48 11.34 1.11 -7.05
C ALA A 48 12.35 0.03 -6.61
N PRO A 49 12.54 -1.05 -7.39
CA PRO A 49 13.56 -2.04 -7.06
C PRO A 49 14.90 -1.31 -6.93
N GLU A 50 15.48 -1.37 -5.73
CA GLU A 50 16.83 -0.88 -5.50
C GLU A 50 17.72 -1.62 -6.50
N GLY A 51 18.43 -0.90 -7.37
CA GLY A 51 19.07 -1.42 -8.58
C GLY A 51 20.25 -2.37 -8.37
N ILE A 52 20.19 -3.30 -7.42
CA ILE A 52 21.14 -4.39 -7.19
C ILE A 52 20.34 -5.63 -6.74
N PRO A 53 20.42 -6.77 -7.46
CA PRO A 53 19.80 -8.01 -7.00
C PRO A 53 20.31 -8.40 -5.61
N HIS A 54 19.41 -8.74 -4.68
CA HIS A 54 19.77 -9.42 -3.41
C HIS A 54 20.32 -10.85 -3.61
N ALA A 55 20.66 -11.24 -4.85
CA ALA A 55 21.34 -12.49 -5.15
C ALA A 55 22.84 -12.34 -4.85
N GLY A 56 23.22 -12.62 -3.61
CA GLY A 56 24.61 -12.48 -3.18
C GLY A 56 24.99 -13.25 -1.93
N SER A 57 24.44 -14.45 -1.69
CA SER A 57 24.97 -15.33 -0.65
C SER A 57 24.71 -16.81 -0.96
N ARG A 58 25.43 -17.33 -1.95
CA ARG A 58 25.95 -18.70 -1.89
C ARG A 58 27.31 -18.78 -2.58
N GLN A 59 28.35 -18.48 -1.82
CA GLN A 59 29.70 -19.00 -2.07
C GLN A 59 30.10 -19.78 -0.82
N GLY A 60 30.42 -21.06 -1.03
CA GLY A 60 30.64 -22.09 -0.03
C GLY A 60 30.35 -23.45 -0.64
#